data_AF-A0ABC9VQF4-F1
#
_entry.id   AF-A0ABC9VQF4-F1
#
_cell.length_a   1.000
_cell.length_b   1.000
_cell.length_c   1.000
_cell.angle_alpha   90.00
_cell.angle_beta   90.00
_cell.angle_gamma   90.00
#
_symmetry.space_group_name_H-M   'P 1'
#
loop_
_entity.id
_entity.type
_entity.pdbx_description
1 polymer ?
#
loop_
_entity_poly.entity_id
_entity_poly.type
_entity_poly.pdbx_seq_one_letter_code
_entity_poly.pdbx_strand_id
1 'polypeptide(L)'
;MTKWRTETSGVPHGSVLGPALLNIFVSDMDSGIECTLSKFADDTKLCGVVDTLEGRDAIPRDLDRLERWARANRMKFNKANCKVLHVGWGNPKHNYRLGREWIESSPEEKDSGVLLDETWQCALAAQKANRILGCIKRSVTSRLREVILPLYSALLRPHLEYCIQLRGPQYQKDMELLERVQRRP
;
A
#
# COMPACT_ATOMS: atom_id res chain seq x y z
N MET A 1 24.24 -35.69 6.10
CA MET A 1 24.31 -34.87 4.88
C MET A 1 22.90 -34.55 4.44
N THR A 2 22.54 -33.26 4.32
CA THR A 2 21.23 -32.83 3.79
C THR A 2 21.16 -33.13 2.30
N LYS A 3 20.02 -33.66 1.84
CA LYS A 3 19.77 -34.04 0.46
C LYS A 3 19.26 -32.82 -0.30
N TRP A 4 20.00 -32.39 -1.33
CA TRP A 4 19.57 -31.31 -2.22
C TRP A 4 18.25 -31.68 -2.92
N ARG A 5 17.30 -30.74 -2.97
CA ARG A 5 16.08 -30.85 -3.78
C ARG A 5 16.18 -29.88 -4.95
N THR A 6 15.81 -30.35 -6.14
CA THR A 6 15.64 -29.49 -7.30
C THR A 6 14.33 -28.73 -7.17
N GLU A 7 14.40 -27.40 -7.15
CA GLU A 7 13.24 -26.54 -7.29
C GLU A 7 12.99 -26.31 -8.79
N THR A 8 11.81 -26.72 -9.27
CA THR A 8 11.41 -26.59 -10.68
C THR A 8 10.73 -25.26 -11.00
N SER A 9 10.39 -24.47 -9.98
CA SER A 9 9.76 -23.16 -10.10
C SER A 9 9.97 -22.34 -8.82
N GLY A 10 10.11 -21.03 -8.96
CA GLY A 10 10.34 -20.08 -7.86
C GLY A 10 11.81 -19.68 -7.71
N VAL A 11 12.06 -18.72 -6.83
CA VAL A 11 13.40 -18.29 -6.43
C VAL A 11 13.56 -18.56 -4.93
N PRO A 12 14.71 -19.08 -4.46
CA PRO A 12 14.94 -19.29 -3.04
C PRO A 12 14.69 -18.02 -2.22
N HIS A 13 13.92 -18.15 -1.13
CA HIS A 13 13.69 -17.04 -0.21
C HIS A 13 15.03 -16.56 0.35
N GLY A 14 15.26 -15.24 0.32
CA GLY A 14 16.53 -14.64 0.71
C GLY A 14 17.57 -14.52 -0.41
N SER A 15 17.22 -14.91 -1.65
CA SER A 15 18.05 -14.61 -2.82
C SER A 15 18.16 -13.10 -3.06
N VAL A 16 19.39 -12.61 -3.22
CA VAL A 16 19.69 -11.21 -3.56
C VAL A 16 19.09 -10.83 -4.93
N LEU A 17 18.99 -11.79 -5.85
CA LEU A 17 18.45 -11.57 -7.20
C LEU A 17 16.93 -11.77 -7.29
N GLY A 18 16.31 -12.42 -6.30
CA GLY A 18 14.89 -12.74 -6.31
C GLY A 18 13.98 -11.54 -6.60
N PRO A 19 14.15 -10.40 -5.90
CA PRO A 19 13.33 -9.20 -6.14
C PRO A 19 13.48 -8.64 -7.57
N ALA A 20 14.70 -8.60 -8.10
CA ALA A 20 14.95 -8.09 -9.45
C ALA A 20 14.32 -8.99 -10.53
N LEU A 21 14.45 -10.30 -10.37
CA LEU A 21 13.85 -11.28 -11.28
C LEU A 21 12.31 -11.25 -11.22
N LEU A 22 11.72 -11.07 -10.03
CA LEU A 22 10.28 -10.89 -9.89
C LEU A 22 9.80 -9.65 -10.65
N ASN A 23 10.49 -8.52 -10.51
CA ASN A 23 10.13 -7.28 -11.21
C ASN A 23 10.20 -7.43 -12.74
N ILE A 24 11.20 -8.15 -13.27
CA ILE A 24 11.29 -8.44 -14.70
C ILE A 24 10.13 -9.35 -15.13
N PHE A 25 9.82 -10.38 -14.33
CA PHE A 25 8.76 -11.34 -14.63
C PHE A 25 7.37 -10.71 -14.68
N VAL A 26 7.06 -9.76 -13.78
CA VAL A 26 5.76 -9.06 -13.74
C VAL A 26 5.75 -7.76 -14.56
N SER A 27 6.82 -7.51 -15.33
CA SER A 27 7.02 -6.23 -16.02
C SER A 27 5.94 -5.95 -17.07
N ASP A 28 5.44 -6.98 -17.75
CA ASP A 28 4.44 -6.91 -18.83
C ASP A 28 2.98 -7.05 -18.35
N MET A 29 2.75 -7.21 -17.05
CA MET A 29 1.42 -7.40 -16.45
C MET A 29 0.45 -6.23 -16.73
N ASP A 30 0.98 -5.02 -16.93
CA ASP A 30 0.22 -3.80 -17.26
C ASP A 30 -0.08 -3.65 -18.76
N SER A 31 0.42 -4.56 -19.60
CA SER A 31 0.21 -4.51 -21.04
C SER A 31 -1.28 -4.57 -21.38
N GLY A 32 -1.78 -3.48 -21.96
CA GLY A 32 -3.18 -3.35 -22.37
C GLY A 32 -4.16 -3.10 -21.22
N ILE A 33 -3.71 -2.79 -20.01
CA ILE A 33 -4.58 -2.30 -18.93
C ILE A 33 -4.98 -0.85 -19.22
N GLU A 34 -6.27 -0.54 -19.09
CA GLU A 34 -6.84 0.81 -19.32
C GLU A 34 -6.79 1.68 -18.05
N CYS A 35 -7.01 1.06 -16.90
CA CYS A 35 -6.95 1.67 -15.58
C CYS A 35 -5.51 1.88 -15.10
N THR A 36 -5.34 2.61 -13.99
CA THR A 36 -4.03 2.74 -13.35
C THR A 36 -3.68 1.44 -12.62
N LEU A 37 -2.57 0.80 -13.00
CA LEU A 37 -2.01 -0.36 -12.30
C LEU A 37 -0.75 0.03 -11.54
N SER A 38 -0.69 -0.33 -10.25
CA SER A 38 0.51 -0.18 -9.42
C SER A 38 0.98 -1.55 -8.92
N LYS A 39 2.27 -1.83 -9.06
CA LYS A 39 2.91 -3.11 -8.68
C LYS A 39 3.96 -2.87 -7.60
N PHE A 40 3.90 -3.62 -6.50
CA PHE A 40 4.92 -3.57 -5.45
C PHE A 40 5.12 -4.96 -4.86
N ALA A 41 6.27 -5.59 -5.14
CA ALA A 41 6.52 -6.98 -4.79
C ALA A 41 5.38 -7.90 -5.28
N ASP A 42 4.71 -8.61 -4.37
CA ASP A 42 3.54 -9.45 -4.65
C ASP A 42 2.20 -8.69 -4.64
N ASP A 43 2.17 -7.45 -4.14
CA ASP A 43 0.97 -6.62 -4.12
C ASP A 43 0.74 -5.93 -5.47
N THR A 44 -0.48 -6.03 -5.98
CA THR A 44 -0.92 -5.36 -7.22
C THR A 44 -2.21 -4.61 -6.97
N LYS A 45 -2.29 -3.36 -7.41
CA LYS A 45 -3.46 -2.48 -7.24
C LYS A 45 -3.93 -1.98 -8.58
N LEU A 46 -5.23 -2.11 -8.82
CA LEU A 46 -5.92 -1.60 -9.99
C LEU A 46 -6.86 -0.49 -9.54
N CYS A 47 -6.65 0.72 -10.07
CA CYS A 47 -7.42 1.91 -9.71
C CYS A 47 -8.03 2.53 -10.97
N GLY A 48 -9.34 2.74 -10.95
CA GLY A 48 -10.07 3.39 -12.04
C GLY A 48 -11.06 4.41 -11.51
N VAL A 49 -11.30 5.47 -12.30
CA VAL A 49 -12.35 6.45 -12.01
C VAL A 49 -13.68 5.90 -12.55
N VAL A 50 -14.75 5.92 -11.76
CA VAL A 50 -16.04 5.27 -12.07
C VAL A 50 -17.19 6.28 -12.26
N ASP A 51 -16.86 7.53 -12.48
CA ASP A 51 -17.80 8.62 -12.75
C ASP A 51 -18.48 8.50 -14.13
N THR A 52 -17.78 7.92 -15.10
CA THR A 52 -18.25 7.63 -16.45
C THR A 52 -18.64 6.17 -16.65
N LEU A 53 -19.50 5.89 -17.64
CA LEU A 53 -19.83 4.52 -18.04
C LEU A 53 -18.58 3.76 -18.52
N GLU A 54 -17.70 4.41 -19.29
CA GLU A 54 -16.46 3.80 -19.76
C GLU A 54 -15.54 3.39 -18.60
N GLY A 55 -15.41 4.24 -17.58
CA GLY A 55 -14.63 3.95 -16.38
C GLY A 55 -15.19 2.79 -15.55
N ARG A 56 -16.52 2.65 -15.51
CA ARG A 56 -17.19 1.52 -14.85
C ARG A 56 -16.91 0.19 -15.55
N ASP A 57 -16.83 0.20 -16.88
CA ASP A 57 -16.57 -1.00 -17.67
C ASP A 57 -15.07 -1.30 -17.82
N ALA A 58 -14.19 -0.33 -17.60
CA ALA A 58 -12.74 -0.51 -17.68
C ALA A 58 -12.21 -1.44 -16.58
N ILE A 59 -12.64 -1.26 -15.33
CA ILE A 59 -12.17 -2.07 -14.19
C ILE A 59 -12.48 -3.57 -14.39
N PRO A 60 -13.72 -4.00 -14.73
CA PRO A 60 -14.00 -5.40 -15.02
C PRO A 60 -13.17 -5.97 -16.18
N ARG A 61 -13.01 -5.21 -17.27
CA ARG A 61 -12.20 -5.63 -18.44
C ARG A 61 -10.75 -5.85 -18.08
N ASP A 62 -10.18 -4.97 -17.25
CA ASP A 62 -8.81 -5.08 -16.79
C ASP A 62 -8.61 -6.21 -15.77
N LEU A 63 -9.57 -6.47 -14.88
CA LEU A 63 -9.54 -7.66 -14.02
C LEU A 63 -9.53 -8.96 -14.85
N ASP A 64 -10.29 -9.01 -15.94
CA ASP A 64 -10.29 -10.15 -16.87
C ASP A 64 -8.97 -10.27 -17.65
N ARG A 65 -8.31 -9.14 -17.97
CA ARG A 65 -6.96 -9.14 -18.56
C ARG A 65 -5.92 -9.67 -17.56
N LEU A 66 -5.96 -9.20 -16.32
CA LEU A 66 -5.06 -9.65 -15.25
C LEU A 66 -5.21 -11.15 -14.96
N GLU A 67 -6.45 -11.66 -14.86
CA GLU A 67 -6.69 -13.10 -14.66
C GLU A 67 -6.16 -13.94 -15.83
N ARG A 68 -6.30 -13.46 -17.08
CA ARG A 68 -5.74 -14.14 -18.26
C ARG A 68 -4.20 -14.13 -18.24
N TRP A 69 -3.59 -12.99 -17.93
CA TRP A 69 -2.14 -12.86 -17.81
C TRP A 69 -1.61 -13.81 -16.73
N ALA A 70 -2.26 -13.86 -15.55
CA ALA A 70 -1.85 -14.75 -14.47
C ALA A 70 -1.90 -16.22 -14.90
N ARG A 71 -2.97 -16.65 -15.58
CA ARG A 71 -3.09 -18.02 -16.11
C ARG A 71 -2.01 -18.34 -17.13
N ALA A 72 -1.73 -17.43 -18.07
CA ALA A 72 -0.69 -17.61 -19.08
C ALA A 72 0.70 -17.76 -18.44
N ASN A 73 0.95 -16.98 -17.39
CA ASN A 73 2.21 -16.99 -16.64
C ASN A 73 2.26 -18.01 -15.49
N ARG A 74 1.27 -18.92 -15.39
CA ARG A 74 1.16 -19.94 -14.34
C ARG A 74 1.16 -19.36 -12.91
N MET A 75 0.69 -18.13 -12.77
CA MET A 75 0.47 -17.44 -11.51
C MET A 75 -0.98 -17.57 -11.07
N LYS A 76 -1.22 -17.39 -9.77
CA LYS A 76 -2.56 -17.36 -9.19
C LYS A 76 -2.67 -16.23 -8.18
N PHE A 77 -3.64 -15.34 -8.37
CA PHE A 77 -3.97 -14.35 -7.36
C PHE A 77 -4.53 -15.02 -6.10
N ASN A 78 -4.12 -14.54 -4.94
CA ASN A 78 -4.74 -14.92 -3.68
C ASN A 78 -6.06 -14.15 -3.52
N LYS A 79 -7.12 -14.69 -4.11
CA LYS A 79 -8.45 -14.05 -4.18
C LYS A 79 -9.05 -13.73 -2.81
N ALA A 80 -8.72 -14.51 -1.77
CA ALA A 80 -9.17 -14.25 -0.40
C ALA A 80 -8.58 -12.95 0.17
N ASN A 81 -7.40 -12.55 -0.30
CA ASN A 81 -6.73 -11.30 0.08
C ASN A 81 -7.06 -10.14 -0.86
N CYS A 82 -7.73 -10.38 -2.00
CA CYS A 82 -8.15 -9.31 -2.89
C CYS A 82 -9.36 -8.60 -2.28
N LYS A 83 -9.28 -7.27 -2.16
CA LYS A 83 -10.34 -6.42 -1.60
C LYS A 83 -10.64 -5.25 -2.52
N VAL A 84 -11.89 -4.82 -2.54
CA VAL A 84 -12.32 -3.59 -3.24
C VAL A 84 -12.46 -2.47 -2.22
N LEU A 85 -11.68 -1.42 -2.38
CA LEU A 85 -11.85 -0.18 -1.66
C LEU A 85 -12.61 0.82 -2.56
N HIS A 86 -13.76 1.29 -2.09
CA HIS A 86 -14.50 2.35 -2.76
C HIS A 86 -14.08 3.69 -2.19
N VAL A 87 -13.66 4.63 -3.04
CA VAL A 87 -13.22 5.95 -2.62
C VAL A 87 -14.05 7.01 -3.32
N GLY A 88 -14.38 8.10 -2.60
CA GLY A 88 -15.05 9.28 -3.13
C GLY A 88 -16.55 9.34 -2.84
N TRP A 89 -17.05 10.57 -2.70
CA TRP A 89 -18.48 10.82 -2.48
C TRP A 89 -19.29 10.50 -3.74
N GLY A 90 -20.38 9.74 -3.58
CA GLY A 90 -21.28 9.37 -4.69
C GLY A 90 -20.82 8.10 -5.42
N ASN A 91 -19.85 7.37 -4.87
CA ASN A 91 -19.42 6.10 -5.44
C ASN A 91 -20.61 5.10 -5.46
N PRO A 92 -20.94 4.51 -6.62
CA PRO A 92 -22.07 3.58 -6.75
C PRO A 92 -21.82 2.22 -6.09
N LYS A 93 -20.63 1.97 -5.54
CA LYS A 93 -20.23 0.72 -4.87
C LYS A 93 -20.45 -0.52 -5.75
N HIS A 94 -19.98 -0.45 -7.00
CA HIS A 94 -20.06 -1.56 -7.94
C HIS A 94 -19.30 -2.79 -7.45
N ASN A 95 -19.91 -3.97 -7.62
CA ASN A 95 -19.27 -5.24 -7.30
C ASN A 95 -18.35 -5.67 -8.44
N TYR A 96 -17.14 -6.12 -8.09
CA TYR A 96 -16.15 -6.62 -9.03
C TYR A 96 -15.87 -8.10 -8.81
N ARG A 97 -15.42 -8.78 -9.86
CA ARG A 97 -15.16 -10.22 -9.86
C ARG A 97 -13.77 -10.48 -10.43
N LEU A 98 -13.01 -11.39 -9.82
CA LEU A 98 -11.75 -11.89 -10.34
C LEU A 98 -11.92 -13.34 -10.81
N GLY A 99 -11.98 -13.52 -12.13
CA GLY A 99 -12.30 -14.81 -12.74
C GLY A 99 -13.73 -15.24 -12.44
N ARG A 100 -13.94 -16.20 -11.53
CA ARG A 100 -15.28 -16.71 -11.15
C ARG A 100 -15.75 -16.24 -9.77
N GLU A 101 -14.90 -15.56 -9.01
CA GLU A 101 -15.14 -15.25 -7.60
C GLU A 101 -15.32 -13.75 -7.41
N TRP A 102 -16.34 -13.37 -6.65
CA TRP A 102 -16.60 -11.98 -6.28
C TRP A 102 -15.54 -11.50 -5.29
N ILE A 103 -15.05 -10.29 -5.51
CA ILE A 103 -14.09 -9.65 -4.62
C ILE A 103 -14.88 -8.95 -3.52
N GLU A 104 -14.52 -9.20 -2.27
CA GLU A 104 -15.18 -8.59 -1.12
C GLU A 104 -14.83 -7.09 -1.05
N SER A 105 -15.83 -6.25 -0.81
CA SER A 105 -15.59 -4.83 -0.52
C SER A 105 -15.22 -4.64 0.95
N SER A 106 -14.26 -3.75 1.19
CA SER A 106 -13.82 -3.37 2.53
C SER A 106 -13.84 -1.84 2.65
N PRO A 107 -14.31 -1.27 3.78
CA PRO A 107 -14.21 0.18 4.00
C PRO A 107 -12.76 0.64 4.21
N GLU A 108 -11.88 -0.28 4.64
CA GLU A 108 -10.48 0.01 4.93
C GLU A 108 -9.61 -1.13 4.42
N GLU A 109 -8.47 -0.82 3.81
CA GLU A 109 -7.50 -1.84 3.37
C GLU A 109 -6.08 -1.48 3.78
N LYS A 110 -5.30 -2.46 4.25
CA LYS A 110 -3.92 -2.20 4.70
C LYS A 110 -2.94 -2.52 3.58
N ASP A 111 -2.44 -1.47 2.95
CA ASP A 111 -1.43 -1.55 1.90
C ASP A 111 -0.03 -1.30 2.47
N SER A 112 0.85 -2.31 2.41
CA SER A 112 2.26 -2.18 2.79
C SER A 112 2.50 -1.59 4.20
N GLY A 113 1.53 -1.74 5.12
CA GLY A 113 1.62 -1.15 6.46
C GLY A 113 0.82 0.13 6.67
N VAL A 114 0.25 0.71 5.62
CA VAL A 114 -0.58 1.92 5.64
C VAL A 114 -2.04 1.57 5.44
N LEU A 115 -2.89 2.10 6.32
CA LEU A 115 -4.33 1.97 6.19
C LEU A 115 -4.84 2.94 5.14
N LEU A 116 -5.43 2.40 4.07
CA LEU A 116 -6.21 3.11 3.09
C LEU A 116 -7.66 3.11 3.55
N ASP A 117 -8.13 4.25 4.06
CA ASP A 117 -9.51 4.51 4.46
C ASP A 117 -10.00 5.75 3.68
N GLU A 118 -11.32 5.88 3.51
CA GLU A 118 -12.02 7.02 2.90
C GLU A 118 -11.64 8.34 3.58
N THR A 119 -11.28 8.33 4.86
CA THR A 119 -10.96 9.53 5.66
C THR A 119 -10.12 9.16 6.91
N TRP A 120 -9.14 9.97 7.34
CA TRP A 120 -8.36 9.85 8.62
C TRP A 120 -6.92 9.29 8.66
N GLN A 121 -6.17 9.25 7.56
CA GLN A 121 -4.77 8.82 7.64
C GLN A 121 -3.85 9.76 8.47
N CYS A 122 -4.10 11.08 8.43
CA CYS A 122 -3.26 12.06 9.14
C CYS A 122 -3.40 11.97 10.67
N ALA A 123 -4.59 11.63 11.18
CA ALA A 123 -4.82 11.48 12.62
C ALA A 123 -4.09 10.27 13.20
N LEU A 124 -4.13 9.13 12.51
CA LEU A 124 -3.40 7.92 12.91
C LEU A 124 -1.88 8.14 12.91
N ALA A 125 -1.37 8.83 11.87
CA ALA A 125 0.04 9.22 11.79
C ALA A 125 0.45 10.12 12.97
N ALA A 126 -0.35 11.15 13.26
CA ALA A 126 -0.13 12.04 14.38
C ALA A 126 -0.19 11.31 15.72
N GLN A 127 -1.13 10.38 15.91
CA GLN A 127 -1.24 9.59 17.12
C GLN A 127 -0.01 8.70 17.35
N LYS A 128 0.45 8.00 16.31
CA LYS A 128 1.65 7.14 16.39
C LYS A 128 2.90 7.96 16.68
N ALA A 129 3.07 9.09 16.00
CA ALA A 129 4.19 10.00 16.24
C ALA A 129 4.16 10.58 17.67
N ASN A 130 2.99 10.95 18.18
CA ASN A 130 2.82 11.42 19.56
C ASN A 130 3.17 10.34 20.60
N ARG A 131 2.82 9.08 20.33
CA ARG A 131 3.20 7.96 21.20
C ARG A 131 4.71 7.81 21.29
N ILE A 132 5.41 7.88 20.15
CA ILE A 132 6.88 7.80 20.07
C ILE A 132 7.52 8.99 20.78
N LEU A 133 7.03 10.20 20.54
CA LEU A 133 7.51 11.41 21.23
C LEU A 133 7.35 11.28 22.75
N GLY A 134 6.21 10.74 23.21
CA GLY A 134 5.98 10.44 24.62
C GLY A 134 6.99 9.44 25.19
N CYS A 135 7.34 8.40 24.42
CA CYS A 135 8.39 7.46 24.82
C CYS A 135 9.76 8.13 24.94
N ILE A 136 10.17 8.92 23.94
CA ILE A 136 11.44 9.67 23.99
C ILE A 136 11.48 10.58 25.24
N LYS A 137 10.40 11.32 25.51
CA LYS A 137 10.32 12.20 26.68
C LYS A 137 10.44 11.45 28.01
N ARG A 138 9.89 10.24 28.12
CA ARG A 138 9.94 9.44 29.35
C ARG A 138 11.24 8.67 29.53
N SER A 139 11.83 8.17 28.44
CA SER A 139 12.98 7.26 28.48
C SER A 139 14.33 7.98 28.40
N VAL A 140 14.38 9.19 27.84
CA VAL A 140 15.62 9.97 27.71
C VAL A 140 15.63 11.06 28.78
N THR A 141 16.60 10.98 29.68
CA THR A 141 16.81 11.97 30.76
C THR A 141 17.41 13.27 30.23
N SER A 142 18.35 13.17 29.26
CA SER A 142 18.95 14.32 28.61
C SER A 142 17.93 15.11 27.78
N ARG A 143 17.95 16.45 27.91
CA ARG A 143 17.16 17.38 27.10
C ARG A 143 18.02 18.18 26.12
N LEU A 144 19.29 17.82 25.97
CA LEU A 144 20.18 18.48 25.03
C LEU A 144 19.69 18.29 23.61
N ARG A 145 19.70 19.37 22.84
CA ARG A 145 19.30 19.39 21.42
C ARG A 145 20.06 18.34 20.61
N GLU A 146 21.35 18.17 20.89
CA GLU A 146 22.25 17.20 20.26
C GLU A 146 21.86 15.73 20.49
N VAL A 147 21.10 15.44 21.55
CA VAL A 147 20.62 14.10 21.87
C VAL A 147 19.19 13.89 21.37
N ILE A 148 18.33 14.89 21.55
CA ILE A 148 16.92 14.80 21.19
C ILE A 148 16.71 14.83 19.66
N LEU A 149 17.45 15.66 18.92
CA LEU A 149 17.25 15.79 17.47
C LEU A 149 17.60 14.53 16.68
N PRO A 150 18.71 13.82 16.94
CA PRO A 150 18.99 12.55 16.26
C PRO A 150 17.94 11.49 16.57
N LEU A 151 17.48 11.40 17.83
CA LEU A 151 16.44 10.45 18.22
C LEU A 151 15.10 10.75 17.57
N TYR A 152 14.72 12.03 17.49
CA TYR A 152 13.53 12.44 16.76
C TYR A 152 13.63 12.10 15.27
N SER A 153 14.78 12.40 14.65
CA SER A 153 15.01 12.15 13.23
C SER A 153 15.05 10.66 12.89
N ALA A 154 15.57 9.82 13.79
CA ALA A 154 15.66 8.38 13.56
C ALA A 154 14.35 7.64 13.86
N LEU A 155 13.59 8.08 14.88
CA LEU A 155 12.44 7.33 15.39
C LEU A 155 11.09 7.89 14.98
N LEU A 156 10.97 9.22 14.80
CA LEU A 156 9.67 9.87 14.59
C LEU A 156 9.51 10.34 13.16
N ARG A 157 10.54 10.96 12.58
CA ARG A 157 10.55 11.45 11.20
C ARG A 157 10.17 10.38 10.17
N PRO A 158 10.67 9.12 10.24
CA PRO A 158 10.26 8.09 9.29
C PRO A 158 8.76 7.81 9.32
N HIS A 159 8.11 7.92 10.49
CA HIS A 159 6.66 7.68 10.57
C HIS A 159 5.80 8.82 10.03
N LEU A 160 6.32 10.05 10.02
CA LEU A 160 5.64 11.21 9.45
C LEU A 160 5.86 11.30 7.94
N GLU A 161 7.06 10.99 7.46
CA GLU A 161 7.43 11.09 6.04
C GLU A 161 7.03 9.85 5.23
N TYR A 162 6.97 8.67 5.87
CA TYR A 162 6.53 7.44 5.21
C TYR A 162 5.10 7.56 4.70
N CYS A 163 4.92 7.31 3.40
CA CYS A 163 3.65 7.39 2.66
C CYS A 163 3.00 8.78 2.67
N ILE A 164 3.77 9.87 2.77
CA ILE A 164 3.24 11.24 2.70
C ILE A 164 2.46 11.51 1.39
N GLN A 165 2.86 10.89 0.28
CA GLN A 165 2.17 10.99 -1.02
C GLN A 165 0.78 10.35 -1.00
N LEU A 166 0.61 9.26 -0.24
CA LEU A 166 -0.67 8.59 -0.02
C LEU A 166 -1.53 9.33 1.02
N ARG A 167 -0.89 9.87 2.05
CA ARG A 167 -1.54 10.62 3.13
C ARG A 167 -1.95 12.03 2.75
N GLY A 168 -1.57 12.48 1.54
CA GLY A 168 -1.66 13.83 1.03
C GLY A 168 -2.77 14.61 1.74
N PRO A 169 -2.44 15.49 2.71
CA PRO A 169 -3.44 16.13 3.53
C PRO A 169 -4.31 17.02 2.64
N GLN A 170 -5.49 16.50 2.29
CA GLN A 170 -6.42 17.17 1.37
C GLN A 170 -7.01 18.43 2.00
N TYR A 171 -7.00 18.50 3.34
CA TYR A 171 -7.52 19.61 4.12
C TYR A 171 -6.43 20.31 4.91
N GLN A 172 -6.52 21.63 5.02
CA GLN A 172 -5.59 22.45 5.81
C GLN A 172 -5.46 21.98 7.28
N LYS A 173 -6.56 21.51 7.88
CA LYS A 173 -6.58 20.93 9.23
C LYS A 173 -5.63 19.74 9.38
N ASP A 174 -5.45 18.94 8.32
CA ASP A 174 -4.62 17.73 8.35
C ASP A 174 -3.14 18.09 8.20
N MET A 175 -2.81 19.11 7.38
CA MET A 175 -1.47 19.70 7.33
C MET A 175 -1.08 20.29 8.69
N GLU A 176 -1.96 21.10 9.28
CA GLU A 176 -1.74 21.71 10.60
C GLU A 176 -1.54 20.65 11.69
N LEU A 177 -2.29 19.55 11.63
CA LEU A 177 -2.15 18.44 12.58
C LEU A 177 -0.75 17.81 12.51
N LEU A 178 -0.25 17.53 11.31
CA LEU A 178 1.08 16.94 11.11
C LEU A 178 2.19 17.94 11.47
N GLU A 179 2.06 19.20 11.07
CA GLU A 179 3.01 20.26 11.43
C GLU A 179 3.09 20.46 12.95
N ARG A 180 1.96 20.40 13.66
CA ARG A 180 1.94 20.48 15.13
C ARG A 180 2.75 19.38 15.79
N VAL A 181 2.87 18.21 15.17
CA VAL A 181 3.74 17.13 15.68
C VAL A 181 5.20 17.40 15.33
N GLN A 182 5.47 18.01 14.18
CA GLN A 182 6.82 18.38 13.75
C GLN A 182 7.44 19.52 14.58
N ARG A 183 6.64 20.48 15.04
CA ARG A 183 7.10 21.65 15.82
C ARG A 183 7.33 21.39 17.32
N ARG A 184 7.16 20.14 17.79
CA ARG A 184 7.23 19.77 19.22
C ARG A 184 8.61 19.48 19.82
N PRO A 185 9.61 18.98 19.08
CA PRO A 185 11.00 18.87 19.57
C PRO A 185 11.63 20.24 19.74
#